data_AF-A0A7J6R2R0-F1
#
_entry.id   AF-A0A7J6R2R0-F1
#
_cell.length_a   1.000
_cell.length_b   1.000
_cell.length_c   1.000
_cell.angle_alpha   90.00
_cell.angle_beta   90.00
_cell.angle_gamma   90.00
#
_symmetry.space_group_name_H-M   'P 1'
#
loop_
_entity.id
_entity.type
_entity.pdbx_description
1 polymer ?
#
loop_
_entity_poly.entity_id
_entity_poly.type
_entity_poly.pdbx_seq_one_letter_code
_entity_poly.pdbx_strand_id
1 'polypeptide(L)'
;MSPKEGRIDVKEILKEIQIYVFQRRLRVKEAFADFDPHRHHLITKSQFIRVIDTSLQSYLQPHQADALAEYYDANGNGMIHYISFCDDIDEVFCPTKGLEISPTLEVPQPGNDINTAFVPRDLGQR
;
A
#
# COMPACT_ATOMS: atom_id res chain seq x y z
N MET A 1 17.48 20.56 18.84
CA MET A 1 16.58 19.47 18.45
C MET A 1 17.16 18.86 17.19
N SER A 2 17.87 17.75 17.32
CA SER A 2 18.47 17.07 16.16
C SER A 2 17.42 16.20 15.47
N PRO A 3 17.46 16.05 14.13
CA PRO A 3 16.58 15.10 13.45
C PRO A 3 16.86 13.70 14.01
N LYS A 4 15.82 12.96 14.37
CA LYS A 4 16.00 11.53 14.65
C LYS A 4 16.32 10.88 13.31
N GLU A 5 17.54 10.38 13.17
CA GLU A 5 17.91 9.43 12.10
C GLU A 5 17.02 8.20 12.29
N GLY A 6 15.84 8.25 11.66
CA GLY A 6 14.67 7.45 12.01
C GLY A 6 14.73 6.11 11.30
N ARG A 7 14.75 5.03 12.09
CA ARG A 7 14.57 3.66 11.58
C ARG A 7 13.29 3.63 10.74
N ILE A 8 13.40 3.30 9.46
CA ILE A 8 12.23 3.18 8.57
C ILE A 8 11.45 1.92 8.97
N ASP A 9 10.22 2.09 9.44
CA ASP A 9 9.32 0.98 9.79
C ASP A 9 8.31 0.75 8.66
N VAL A 10 8.47 -0.36 7.94
CA VAL A 10 7.62 -0.71 6.79
C VAL A 10 6.16 -0.92 7.23
N LYS A 11 5.91 -1.41 8.45
CA LYS A 11 4.54 -1.62 8.93
C LYS A 11 3.82 -0.29 9.15
N GLU A 12 4.53 0.72 9.63
CA GLU A 12 4.00 2.08 9.76
C GLU A 12 3.67 2.67 8.38
N ILE A 13 4.57 2.50 7.39
CA ILE A 13 4.32 2.94 6.02
C ILE A 13 3.08 2.24 5.43
N LEU A 14 2.95 0.92 5.60
CA LEU A 14 1.79 0.17 5.10
C LEU A 14 0.49 0.66 5.72
N LYS A 15 0.49 0.95 7.03
CA LYS A 15 -0.69 1.50 7.72
C LYS A 15 -1.08 2.89 7.18
N GLU A 16 -0.12 3.75 6.92
CA GLU A 16 -0.35 5.05 6.29
C GLU A 16 -0.95 4.91 4.88
N ILE A 17 -0.47 3.95 4.08
CA ILE A 17 -1.02 3.66 2.76
C ILE A 17 -2.44 3.11 2.88
N GLN A 18 -2.70 2.16 3.77
CA GLN A 18 -4.03 1.60 4.02
C GLN A 18 -5.06 2.70 4.33
N ILE A 19 -4.71 3.65 5.22
CA ILE A 19 -5.56 4.81 5.52
C ILE A 19 -5.81 5.64 4.24
N TYR A 20 -4.73 5.94 3.50
CA TYR A 20 -4.79 6.77 2.31
C TYR A 20 -5.68 6.16 1.21
N VAL A 21 -5.49 4.86 0.91
CA VAL A 21 -6.23 4.14 -0.14
C VAL A 21 -7.68 3.91 0.28
N PHE A 22 -7.96 3.64 1.55
CA PHE A 22 -9.32 3.45 2.04
C PHE A 22 -10.14 4.74 1.93
N GLN A 23 -9.60 5.86 2.43
CA GLN A 23 -10.27 7.16 2.38
C GLN A 23 -10.61 7.61 0.96
N ARG A 24 -9.77 7.24 -0.02
CA ARG A 24 -9.91 7.63 -1.43
C ARG A 24 -10.49 6.53 -2.31
N ARG A 25 -10.79 5.35 -1.74
CA ARG A 25 -11.28 4.15 -2.45
C ARG A 25 -10.42 3.79 -3.66
N LEU A 26 -9.09 3.85 -3.50
CA LEU A 26 -8.13 3.58 -4.57
C LEU A 26 -7.94 2.07 -4.76
N ARG A 27 -7.94 1.63 -6.03
CA ARG A 27 -7.62 0.26 -6.43
C ARG A 27 -6.23 0.20 -7.03
N VAL A 28 -5.20 0.19 -6.18
CA VAL A 28 -3.80 0.31 -6.61
C VAL A 28 -3.36 -0.88 -7.47
N LYS A 29 -3.92 -2.08 -7.22
CA LYS A 29 -3.62 -3.31 -7.97
C LYS A 29 -3.80 -3.16 -9.48
N GLU A 30 -4.78 -2.38 -9.93
CA GLU A 30 -5.08 -2.21 -11.36
C GLU A 30 -3.95 -1.47 -12.09
N ALA A 31 -3.25 -0.54 -11.42
CA ALA A 31 -2.16 0.22 -12.00
C ALA A 31 -0.89 -0.61 -12.30
N PHE A 32 -0.80 -1.81 -11.73
CA PHE A 32 0.30 -2.74 -12.01
C PHE A 32 0.08 -3.58 -13.28
N ALA A 33 -1.15 -3.66 -13.79
CA ALA A 33 -1.49 -4.54 -14.91
C ALA A 33 -0.70 -4.21 -16.19
N ASP A 34 -0.39 -2.93 -16.43
CA ASP A 34 0.43 -2.49 -17.56
C ASP A 34 1.88 -3.00 -17.51
N PHE A 35 2.38 -3.34 -16.33
CA PHE A 35 3.77 -3.77 -16.12
C PHE A 35 3.93 -5.30 -16.01
N ASP A 36 2.82 -6.03 -15.87
CA ASP A 36 2.80 -7.49 -15.76
C ASP A 36 1.65 -8.13 -16.56
N PRO A 37 1.68 -8.03 -17.91
CA PRO A 37 0.60 -8.53 -18.76
C PRO A 37 0.41 -10.05 -18.68
N HIS A 38 1.48 -10.78 -18.31
CA HIS A 38 1.48 -12.23 -18.19
C HIS A 38 1.23 -12.75 -16.77
N ARG A 39 0.96 -11.85 -15.81
CA ARG A 39 0.60 -12.20 -14.42
C ARG A 39 1.68 -13.04 -13.72
N HIS A 40 2.95 -12.69 -13.93
CA HIS A 40 4.08 -13.28 -13.20
C HIS A 40 4.20 -12.75 -11.77
N HIS A 41 3.46 -11.69 -11.44
CA HIS A 41 3.39 -11.03 -10.15
C HIS A 41 4.70 -10.37 -9.71
N LEU A 42 5.64 -10.22 -10.64
CA LEU A 42 6.98 -9.70 -10.44
C LEU A 42 7.21 -8.53 -11.40
N ILE A 43 7.69 -7.41 -10.88
CA ILE A 43 8.09 -6.24 -11.65
C ILE A 43 9.41 -5.69 -11.15
N THR A 44 10.08 -4.86 -11.94
CA THR A 44 11.32 -4.22 -11.49
C THR A 44 11.07 -3.17 -10.40
N LYS A 45 12.07 -2.92 -9.54
CA LYS A 45 12.05 -1.84 -8.53
C LYS A 45 11.60 -0.49 -9.09
N SER A 46 12.12 -0.09 -10.25
CA SER A 46 11.76 1.19 -10.88
C SER A 46 10.30 1.25 -11.34
N GLN A 47 9.75 0.15 -11.85
CA GLN A 47 8.33 0.06 -12.21
C GLN A 47 7.45 0.14 -10.95
N PHE A 48 7.83 -0.58 -9.89
CA PHE A 48 7.12 -0.55 -8.62
C PHE A 48 7.06 0.86 -8.02
N ILE A 49 8.20 1.54 -7.91
CA ILE A 49 8.27 2.92 -7.39
C ILE A 49 7.41 3.85 -8.25
N ARG A 50 7.45 3.73 -9.58
CA ARG A 50 6.64 4.55 -10.49
C ARG A 50 5.14 4.35 -10.27
N VAL A 51 4.69 3.10 -10.12
CA VAL A 51 3.28 2.79 -9.86
C VAL A 51 2.84 3.37 -8.52
N ILE A 52 3.65 3.21 -7.47
CA ILE A 52 3.35 3.77 -6.14
C ILE A 52 3.27 5.28 -6.19
N ASP A 53 4.27 5.95 -6.77
CA ASP A 53 4.31 7.41 -6.85
C ASP A 53 3.09 7.97 -7.59
N THR A 54 2.73 7.33 -8.71
CA THR A 54 1.56 7.77 -9.50
C THR A 54 0.25 7.46 -8.78
N SER A 55 0.07 6.24 -8.27
CA SER A 55 -1.19 5.78 -7.68
C SER A 55 -1.48 6.46 -6.35
N LEU A 56 -0.44 6.77 -5.58
CA LEU A 56 -0.55 7.47 -4.30
C LEU A 56 -0.30 8.98 -4.42
N GLN A 57 -0.18 9.51 -5.64
CA GLN A 57 -0.01 10.95 -5.90
C GLN A 57 1.16 11.55 -5.09
N SER A 58 2.31 10.87 -5.10
CA SER A 58 3.52 11.23 -4.37
C SER A 58 3.31 11.41 -2.85
N TYR A 59 2.34 10.69 -2.27
CA TYR A 59 2.08 10.72 -0.82
C TYR A 59 3.27 10.22 0.01
N LEU A 60 4.03 9.26 -0.51
CA LEU A 60 5.22 8.71 0.14
C LEU A 60 6.48 9.47 -0.24
N GLN A 61 7.40 9.59 0.72
CA GLN A 61 8.75 10.08 0.45
C GLN A 61 9.56 9.03 -0.35
N PRO A 62 10.55 9.45 -1.16
CA PRO A 62 11.33 8.52 -1.98
C PRO A 62 11.97 7.37 -1.21
N HIS A 63 12.50 7.64 0.00
CA HIS A 63 13.10 6.61 0.84
C HIS A 63 12.08 5.61 1.42
N GLN A 64 10.82 6.01 1.57
CA GLN A 64 9.74 5.10 2.02
C GLN A 64 9.35 4.15 0.89
N ALA A 65 9.24 4.67 -0.34
CA ALA A 65 8.99 3.84 -1.52
C ALA A 65 10.16 2.86 -1.79
N ASP A 66 11.40 3.31 -1.56
CA ASP A 66 12.58 2.46 -1.67
C ASP A 66 12.56 1.31 -0.66
N ALA A 67 12.28 1.62 0.62
CA ALA A 67 12.16 0.62 1.68
C ALA A 67 11.03 -0.40 1.43
N LEU A 68 9.90 0.03 0.86
CA LEU A 68 8.84 -0.88 0.43
C LEU A 68 9.33 -1.81 -0.69
N ALA A 69 10.03 -1.26 -1.69
CA ALA A 69 10.56 -2.08 -2.79
C ALA A 69 11.54 -3.14 -2.26
N GLU A 70 12.45 -2.76 -1.36
CA GLU A 70 13.37 -3.71 -0.72
C GLU A 70 12.63 -4.76 0.11
N TYR A 71 11.57 -4.36 0.82
CA TYR A 71 10.77 -5.29 1.64
C TYR A 71 10.07 -6.37 0.81
N TYR A 72 9.57 -6.04 -0.39
CA TYR A 72 8.88 -6.97 -1.28
C TYR A 72 9.80 -7.62 -2.33
N ASP A 73 11.11 -7.34 -2.31
CA ASP A 73 12.14 -8.07 -3.07
C ASP A 73 12.60 -9.31 -2.28
N ALA A 74 11.72 -10.32 -2.19
CA ALA A 74 11.94 -11.49 -1.33
C ALA A 74 13.27 -12.22 -1.57
N ASN A 75 13.81 -12.13 -2.78
CA ASN A 75 15.03 -12.83 -3.20
C ASN A 75 16.25 -11.90 -3.37
N GLY A 76 16.09 -10.58 -3.15
CA GLY A 76 17.16 -9.60 -3.33
C GLY A 76 17.64 -9.48 -4.78
N ASN A 77 16.82 -9.85 -5.76
CA ASN A 77 17.20 -9.89 -7.18
C ASN A 77 16.68 -8.67 -7.97
N GLY A 78 16.12 -7.69 -7.28
CA GLY A 78 15.53 -6.49 -7.88
C GLY A 78 14.14 -6.69 -8.48
N MET A 79 13.53 -7.87 -8.26
CA MET A 79 12.18 -8.21 -8.71
C MET A 79 11.20 -8.17 -7.55
N ILE A 80 10.28 -7.22 -7.61
CA ILE A 80 9.34 -6.92 -6.53
C ILE A 80 8.08 -7.74 -6.70
N HIS A 81 7.68 -8.48 -5.67
CA HIS A 81 6.41 -9.21 -5.66
C HIS A 81 5.24 -8.27 -5.32
N TYR A 82 4.77 -7.51 -6.31
CA TYR A 82 3.79 -6.44 -6.12
C TYR A 82 2.42 -6.93 -5.65
N ILE A 83 2.08 -8.21 -5.89
CA ILE A 83 0.83 -8.78 -5.39
C ILE A 83 0.82 -8.85 -3.87
N SER A 84 1.94 -9.22 -3.23
CA SER A 84 2.02 -9.19 -1.75
C SER A 84 1.76 -7.79 -1.20
N PHE A 85 2.36 -6.77 -1.83
CA PHE A 85 2.08 -5.38 -1.49
C PHE A 85 0.60 -5.02 -1.64
N CYS A 86 -0.04 -5.40 -2.76
CA CYS A 86 -1.46 -5.15 -2.98
C CYS A 86 -2.34 -5.84 -1.93
N ASP A 87 -2.05 -7.10 -1.62
CA ASP A 87 -2.77 -7.87 -0.60
C ASP A 87 -2.69 -7.20 0.78
N ASP A 88 -1.52 -6.69 1.16
CA ASP A 88 -1.33 -6.01 2.45
C ASP A 88 -2.11 -4.69 2.52
N ILE A 89 -2.14 -3.89 1.46
CA ILE A 89 -2.87 -2.61 1.47
C ILE A 89 -4.39 -2.79 1.28
N ASP A 90 -4.83 -3.85 0.61
CA ASP A 90 -6.25 -4.13 0.37
C ASP A 90 -6.95 -4.77 1.58
N GLU A 91 -6.19 -5.29 2.55
CA GLU A 91 -6.72 -5.86 3.81
C GLU A 91 -7.67 -4.90 4.53
N VAL A 92 -7.45 -3.58 4.41
CA VAL A 92 -8.30 -2.54 5.00
C VAL A 92 -9.74 -2.54 4.46
N PHE A 93 -9.97 -3.04 3.23
CA PHE A 93 -11.30 -3.13 2.62
C PHE A 93 -12.03 -4.43 2.96
N CYS A 94 -11.30 -5.51 3.20
CA CYS A 94 -11.87 -6.81 3.54
C CYS A 94 -10.90 -7.58 4.45
N PRO A 95 -11.00 -7.41 5.78
CA PRO A 95 -10.10 -8.07 6.72
C PRO A 95 -10.30 -9.60 6.79
N THR A 96 -11.38 -10.11 6.20
CA THR A 96 -11.75 -11.53 6.23
C THR A 96 -11.46 -12.22 4.90
N LYS A 97 -10.34 -12.93 4.82
CA LYS A 97 -10.08 -13.88 3.72
C LYS A 97 -10.85 -15.19 3.97
N GLY A 98 -11.36 -15.84 2.91
CA GLY A 98 -12.00 -17.17 3.02
C GLY A 98 -13.51 -17.21 3.35
N LEU A 99 -14.25 -16.13 3.10
CA LEU A 99 -15.72 -16.10 3.22
C LEU A 99 -16.43 -17.13 2.32
N GLU A 100 -15.77 -17.59 1.26
CA GLU A 100 -16.24 -18.65 0.37
C GLU A 100 -16.28 -20.05 1.02
N ILE A 101 -15.59 -20.23 2.15
CA ILE A 101 -15.50 -21.51 2.89
C ILE A 101 -16.48 -21.53 4.07
N SER A 102 -16.81 -20.36 4.63
CA SER A 102 -17.70 -20.20 5.78
C SER A 102 -18.50 -18.88 5.70
N PRO A 103 -19.67 -18.87 5.01
CA PRO A 103 -20.46 -17.66 4.78
C PRO A 103 -21.12 -17.07 6.04
N THR A 104 -21.04 -17.78 7.17
CA THR A 104 -21.58 -17.36 8.49
C THR A 104 -20.56 -16.67 9.39
N LEU A 105 -19.31 -16.50 8.95
CA LEU A 105 -18.30 -15.79 9.75
C LEU A 105 -18.67 -14.30 9.83
N GLU A 106 -18.71 -13.76 11.06
CA GLU A 106 -18.95 -12.33 11.27
C GLU A 106 -17.78 -11.52 10.68
N VAL A 107 -18.08 -10.66 9.71
CA VAL A 107 -17.08 -9.82 9.05
C VAL A 107 -16.90 -8.52 9.86
N PRO A 108 -15.68 -8.17 10.29
CA PRO A 108 -15.40 -6.83 10.82
C PRO A 108 -15.71 -5.80 9.73
N GLN A 109 -16.23 -4.63 10.15
CA GLN A 109 -16.54 -3.57 9.20
C GLN A 109 -15.25 -3.08 8.50
N PRO A 110 -15.28 -2.86 7.18
CA PRO A 110 -14.14 -2.27 6.47
C PRO A 110 -13.72 -0.97 7.16
N GLY A 111 -12.43 -0.86 7.48
CA GLY A 111 -11.88 0.29 8.17
C GLY A 111 -12.05 0.33 9.71
N ASN A 112 -12.41 -0.78 10.37
CA ASN A 112 -12.53 -0.81 11.83
C ASN A 112 -11.21 -0.49 12.58
N ASP A 113 -10.05 -0.77 11.96
CA ASP A 113 -8.72 -0.58 12.55
C ASP A 113 -8.04 0.76 12.18
N ILE A 114 -8.71 1.60 11.38
CA ILE A 114 -8.22 2.93 11.00
C ILE A 114 -8.97 3.99 11.81
N ASN A 115 -8.24 4.68 12.69
CA ASN A 115 -8.76 5.87 13.37
C ASN A 115 -8.82 7.02 12.36
N THR A 116 -9.87 7.04 11.54
CA THR A 116 -10.12 8.08 10.54
C THR A 116 -10.73 9.31 11.20
N ALA A 117 -10.02 9.95 12.13
CA ALA A 117 -10.30 11.34 12.41
C ALA A 117 -10.07 12.09 11.08
N PHE A 118 -11.16 12.36 10.37
CA PHE A 118 -11.14 13.13 9.13
C PHE A 118 -10.62 14.52 9.49
N VAL A 119 -9.33 14.76 9.22
CA VAL A 119 -8.76 16.10 9.26
C VAL A 119 -8.79 16.59 7.82
N PRO A 120 -9.78 17.41 7.42
CA PRO A 120 -9.79 17.99 6.08
C PRO A 120 -8.48 18.74 5.90
N ARG A 121 -7.73 18.38 4.86
CA ARG A 121 -6.53 19.11 4.46
C ARG A 121 -7.02 20.47 3.97
N ASP A 122 -6.75 21.52 4.73
CA ASP A 122 -7.08 22.89 4.34
C ASP A 122 -6.41 23.19 2.99
N LEU A 123 -7.23 23.37 1.96
CA LEU A 123 -6.81 23.69 0.60
C LEU A 123 -6.82 25.22 0.37
N GLY A 124 -6.54 26.02 1.40
CA GLY A 124 -6.17 27.44 1.28
C GLY A 124 -4.68 27.58 1.60
N GLN A 125 -3.79 27.96 0.70
CA GLN A 125 -3.75 29.27 0.07
C GLN A 125 -2.90 29.20 -1.22
N ARG A 126 -3.41 29.81 -2.28
CA ARG A 126 -2.63 30.35 -3.40
C ARG A 126 -2.66 31.87 -3.29
#